data_AF-A0A2D5QPM2-F1
#
_entry.id   AF-A0A2D5QPM2-F1
#
_cell.length_a   1.000
_cell.length_b   1.000
_cell.length_c   1.000
_cell.angle_alpha   90.00
_cell.angle_beta   90.00
_cell.angle_gamma   90.00
#
_symmetry.space_group_name_H-M   'P 1'
#
loop_
_entity.id
_entity.type
_entity.pdbx_description
1 polymer ?
#
loop_
_entity_poly.entity_id
_entity_poly.type
_entity_poly.pdbx_seq_one_letter_code
_entity_poly.pdbx_strand_id
1 'polypeptide(L)'
;MLFVFGIDSQVCQIQAKTRDHPKLSSPRPGALARLPQVISEASGLCPSLLKQRHYWTHNDSLDQARLFLINDRGQLHHEVSLSYVSPEMSDQKSRGHTEAQTQKQSRQSLKQQNPFVSNVDWEACSSVHKDLYDGQSVVYVADTGNNFQWRQDLKVYVFQESVKAQGAIKSTSPLLNYLKRYSIRFPHSKSEKVELAPGPHS
;
A
#
# COMPACT_ATOMS: atom_id res chain seq x y z
N MET A 1 -13.98 3.64 -63.79
CA MET A 1 -12.71 4.03 -63.14
C MET A 1 -12.93 3.92 -61.64
N LEU A 2 -12.49 2.81 -61.04
CA LEU A 2 -12.72 2.48 -59.63
C LEU A 2 -11.37 2.53 -58.92
N PHE A 3 -11.22 3.44 -57.95
CA PHE A 3 -10.01 3.51 -57.12
C PHE A 3 -10.20 2.58 -55.91
N VAL A 4 -9.34 1.56 -55.81
CA VAL A 4 -9.20 0.74 -54.61
C VAL A 4 -7.94 1.20 -53.89
N PHE A 5 -8.11 1.77 -52.68
CA PHE A 5 -6.99 2.08 -51.79
C PHE A 5 -6.55 0.80 -51.09
N GLY A 6 -5.33 0.34 -51.43
CA GLY A 6 -4.64 -0.71 -50.68
C GLY A 6 -4.11 -0.16 -49.36
N ILE A 7 -4.50 -0.78 -48.25
CA ILE A 7 -3.96 -0.46 -46.93
C ILE A 7 -2.73 -1.35 -46.74
N ASP A 8 -1.54 -0.80 -46.95
CA ASP A 8 -0.29 -1.50 -46.67
C ASP A 8 -0.13 -1.65 -45.14
N SER A 9 -0.43 -2.84 -44.62
CA SER A 9 -0.05 -3.23 -43.26
C SER A 9 1.46 -3.44 -43.23
N GLN A 10 2.22 -2.38 -42.93
CA GLN A 10 3.60 -2.55 -42.53
C GLN A 10 3.66 -3.17 -41.14
N VAL A 11 3.80 -4.49 -41.11
CA VAL A 11 4.22 -5.24 -39.92
C VAL A 11 5.62 -4.76 -39.56
N CYS A 12 5.77 -4.09 -38.41
CA CYS A 12 7.06 -3.76 -37.83
C CYS A 12 7.77 -5.08 -37.45
N GLN A 13 8.59 -5.59 -38.36
CA GLN A 13 9.52 -6.69 -38.09
C GLN A 13 10.65 -6.12 -37.22
N ILE A 14 10.51 -6.22 -35.91
CA ILE A 14 11.63 -5.99 -34.99
C ILE A 14 12.62 -7.13 -35.20
N GLN A 15 13.63 -6.90 -36.04
CA GLN A 15 14.78 -7.77 -36.12
C GLN A 15 15.56 -7.66 -34.79
N ALA A 16 15.40 -8.66 -33.93
CA ALA A 16 16.21 -8.80 -32.73
C ALA A 16 17.67 -9.07 -33.15
N LYS A 17 18.46 -7.99 -33.28
CA LYS A 17 19.92 -8.07 -33.29
C LYS A 17 20.33 -8.58 -31.91
N THR A 18 20.71 -9.86 -31.82
CA THR A 18 21.29 -10.45 -30.62
C THR A 18 22.57 -9.70 -30.28
N ARG A 19 22.46 -8.70 -29.40
CA ARG A 19 23.62 -8.16 -28.70
C ARG A 19 24.07 -9.24 -27.73
N ASP A 20 25.37 -9.56 -27.75
CA ASP A 20 26.00 -10.33 -26.68
C ASP A 20 25.79 -9.58 -25.37
N HIS A 21 24.71 -9.92 -24.67
CA HIS A 21 24.52 -9.48 -23.31
C HIS A 21 25.55 -10.23 -22.47
N PRO A 22 26.38 -9.54 -21.66
CA PRO A 22 27.18 -10.23 -20.67
C PRO A 22 26.23 -11.10 -19.86
N LYS A 23 26.54 -12.40 -19.75
CA LYS A 23 25.79 -13.34 -18.92
C LYS A 23 25.76 -12.78 -17.51
N LEU A 24 24.69 -12.05 -17.16
CA LEU A 24 24.37 -11.78 -15.78
C LEU A 24 24.17 -13.16 -15.17
N SER A 25 25.10 -13.57 -14.30
CA SER A 25 24.87 -14.71 -13.43
C SER A 25 23.54 -14.43 -12.74
N SER A 26 22.53 -15.28 -12.99
CA SER A 26 21.25 -15.15 -12.33
C SER A 26 21.51 -15.05 -10.82
N PRO A 27 21.10 -13.97 -10.16
CA PRO A 27 21.29 -13.88 -8.72
C PRO A 27 20.58 -15.09 -8.11
N ARG A 28 21.33 -15.91 -7.37
CA ARG A 28 20.72 -17.02 -6.63
C ARG A 28 19.67 -16.41 -5.70
N PRO A 29 18.44 -16.95 -5.66
CA PRO A 29 17.46 -16.52 -4.67
C PRO A 29 18.10 -16.61 -3.28
N GLY A 30 18.25 -15.48 -2.61
CA GLY A 30 18.94 -15.36 -1.34
C GLY A 30 18.48 -14.10 -0.62
N ALA A 31 18.50 -14.13 0.71
CA ALA A 31 18.12 -12.98 1.51
C ALA A 31 19.08 -11.82 1.24
N LEU A 32 18.60 -10.76 0.57
CA LEU A 32 19.37 -9.53 0.35
C LEU A 32 19.49 -8.69 1.63
N ALA A 33 18.50 -8.80 2.51
CA ALA A 33 18.40 -8.05 3.75
C ALA A 33 17.49 -8.77 4.76
N ARG A 34 17.57 -8.35 6.04
CA ARG A 34 16.64 -8.78 7.09
C ARG A 34 15.78 -7.61 7.53
N LEU A 35 14.46 -7.81 7.56
CA LEU A 35 13.54 -6.83 8.12
C LEU A 35 13.65 -6.81 9.66
N PRO A 36 13.39 -5.67 10.31
CA PRO A 36 13.38 -5.58 11.76
C PRO A 36 12.15 -6.31 12.32
N GLN A 37 12.28 -6.84 13.54
CA GLN A 37 11.24 -7.63 14.21
C GLN A 37 9.87 -6.93 14.34
N VAL A 38 9.83 -5.59 14.31
CA VAL A 38 8.57 -4.82 14.32
C VAL A 38 7.72 -5.07 13.07
N ILE A 39 8.34 -5.54 11.98
CA ILE A 39 7.73 -6.04 10.76
C ILE A 39 7.86 -7.57 10.78
N SER A 40 7.09 -8.22 11.66
CA SER A 40 7.10 -9.68 11.80
C SER A 40 6.40 -10.41 10.67
N GLU A 41 5.56 -9.70 9.92
CA GLU A 41 4.80 -10.16 8.77
C GLU A 41 4.69 -8.99 7.79
N ALA A 42 5.14 -9.18 6.56
CA ALA A 42 5.16 -8.16 5.53
C ALA A 42 4.52 -8.69 4.27
N SER A 43 3.54 -7.95 3.75
CA SER A 43 2.91 -8.21 2.47
C SER A 43 3.06 -6.98 1.59
N GLY A 44 3.24 -7.19 0.28
CA GLY A 44 3.56 -6.14 -0.67
C GLY A 44 4.94 -5.47 -0.48
N LEU A 45 5.55 -5.07 -1.61
CA LEU A 45 6.71 -4.19 -1.62
C LEU A 45 6.65 -3.26 -2.85
N CYS A 46 6.74 -1.96 -2.65
CA CYS A 46 6.76 -0.98 -3.75
C CYS A 46 7.80 0.12 -3.49
N PRO A 47 8.39 0.71 -4.54
CA PRO A 47 9.42 1.74 -4.37
C PRO A 47 8.84 3.06 -3.85
N SER A 48 9.56 3.71 -2.93
CA SER A 48 9.32 5.13 -2.65
C SER A 48 9.69 5.97 -3.87
N LEU A 49 8.82 6.87 -4.28
CA LEU A 49 9.03 7.75 -5.42
C LEU A 49 9.76 9.03 -5.02
N LEU A 50 9.73 9.38 -3.72
CA LEU A 50 10.43 10.53 -3.18
C LEU A 50 11.83 10.19 -2.63
N LYS A 51 12.12 8.91 -2.37
CA LYS A 51 13.37 8.50 -1.74
C LYS A 51 13.99 7.29 -2.43
N GLN A 52 15.09 7.52 -3.15
CA GLN A 52 15.82 6.47 -3.86
C GLN A 52 16.29 5.36 -2.91
N ARG A 53 16.30 4.11 -3.40
CA ARG A 53 16.71 2.91 -2.64
C ARG A 53 15.89 2.68 -1.37
N HIS A 54 14.67 3.21 -1.32
CA HIS A 54 13.71 2.94 -0.26
C HIS A 54 12.43 2.34 -0.85
N TYR A 55 11.76 1.56 -0.02
CA TYR A 55 10.59 0.79 -0.38
C TYR A 55 9.56 0.91 0.73
N TRP A 56 8.30 1.06 0.32
CA TRP A 56 7.15 0.90 1.17
C TRP A 56 6.74 -0.57 1.21
N THR A 57 6.46 -1.06 2.41
CA THR A 57 5.82 -2.35 2.68
C THR A 57 4.79 -2.14 3.78
N HIS A 58 3.92 -3.12 3.99
CA HIS A 58 2.91 -3.07 5.03
C HIS A 58 2.83 -4.41 5.75
N ASN A 59 2.23 -4.42 6.94
CA ASN A 59 1.84 -5.67 7.57
C ASN A 59 0.70 -6.32 6.79
N ASP A 60 0.61 -7.65 6.90
CA ASP A 60 -0.42 -8.44 6.22
C ASP A 60 -1.77 -8.33 6.92
N SER A 61 -2.10 -9.20 7.88
CA SER A 61 -3.39 -9.24 8.55
C SER A 61 -3.26 -9.17 10.08
N LEU A 62 -4.40 -9.02 10.77
CA LEU A 62 -4.56 -9.12 12.24
C LEU A 62 -3.80 -8.09 13.11
N ASP A 63 -3.21 -7.07 12.51
CA ASP A 63 -2.54 -5.98 13.22
C ASP A 63 -3.06 -4.61 12.74
N GLN A 64 -2.69 -3.54 13.45
CA GLN A 64 -2.99 -2.17 13.06
C GLN A 64 -2.58 -1.89 11.61
N ALA A 65 -3.34 -1.05 10.89
CA ALA A 65 -2.96 -0.61 9.55
C ALA A 65 -1.66 0.20 9.61
N ARG A 66 -0.53 -0.43 9.25
CA ARG A 66 0.81 0.17 9.35
C ARG A 66 1.54 0.05 8.01
N LEU A 67 2.18 1.14 7.61
CA LEU A 67 3.09 1.20 6.47
C LEU A 67 4.50 1.50 6.96
N PHE A 68 5.47 0.83 6.36
CA PHE A 68 6.86 0.92 6.74
C PHE A 68 7.71 1.34 5.54
N LEU A 69 8.51 2.38 5.72
CA LEU A 69 9.57 2.73 4.78
C LEU A 69 10.85 2.03 5.20
N ILE A 70 11.34 1.13 4.38
CA ILE A 70 12.62 0.44 4.57
C ILE A 70 13.60 0.87 3.48
N ASN A 71 14.90 0.79 3.77
CA ASN A 71 15.92 0.89 2.72
C ASN A 71 16.25 -0.48 2.13
N ASP A 72 17.06 -0.50 1.06
CA ASP A 72 17.52 -1.71 0.38
C ASP A 72 18.42 -2.64 1.22
N ARG A 73 18.79 -2.23 2.44
CA ARG A 73 19.45 -3.07 3.46
C ARG A 73 18.46 -3.62 4.50
N GLY A 74 17.16 -3.41 4.30
CA GLY A 74 16.09 -3.86 5.20
C GLY A 74 15.94 -3.02 6.47
N GLN A 75 16.63 -1.89 6.58
CA GLN A 75 16.57 -1.05 7.77
C GLN A 75 15.30 -0.18 7.73
N LEU A 76 14.53 -0.18 8.82
CA LEU A 76 13.36 0.69 8.98
C LEU A 76 13.78 2.14 9.13
N HIS A 77 13.27 2.99 8.24
CA HIS A 77 13.40 4.43 8.29
C HIS A 77 12.17 5.11 8.89
N HIS A 78 10.96 4.70 8.48
CA HIS A 78 9.70 5.31 8.94
C HIS A 78 8.60 4.30 9.13
N GLU A 79 7.75 4.56 10.11
CA GLU A 79 6.52 3.82 10.38
C GLU A 79 5.35 4.81 10.40
N VAL A 80 4.34 4.53 9.57
CA VAL A 80 3.09 5.26 9.48
C VAL A 80 1.99 4.37 10.02
N SER A 81 1.44 4.70 11.18
CA SER A 81 0.26 4.05 11.72
C SER A 81 -0.99 4.82 11.30
N LEU A 82 -1.90 4.12 10.62
CA LEU A 82 -3.13 4.66 10.04
C LEU A 82 -4.38 4.40 10.91
N SER A 83 -4.21 3.75 12.06
CA SER A 83 -5.32 3.34 12.92
C SER A 83 -6.14 4.53 13.43
N TYR A 84 -7.45 4.34 13.49
CA TYR A 84 -8.34 5.18 14.29
C TYR A 84 -8.33 4.71 15.74
N VAL A 85 -8.10 5.63 16.65
CA VAL A 85 -8.35 5.43 18.08
C VAL A 85 -9.68 6.13 18.33
N SER A 86 -10.70 5.41 18.82
CA SER A 86 -11.92 6.07 19.27
C SER A 86 -11.55 7.08 20.37
N PRO A 87 -12.15 8.28 20.39
CA PRO A 87 -11.86 9.30 21.41
C PRO A 87 -12.01 8.77 22.85
N GLU A 88 -12.85 7.76 23.05
CA GLU A 88 -13.09 7.13 24.35
C GLU A 88 -11.85 6.38 24.91
N MET A 89 -10.91 5.96 24.06
CA MET A 89 -9.69 5.27 24.49
C MET A 89 -8.49 6.21 24.74
N SER A 90 -8.59 7.52 24.44
CA SER A 90 -7.51 8.47 24.74
C SER A 90 -7.48 8.95 26.19
N ASP A 91 -8.57 8.78 26.95
CA ASP A 91 -8.70 9.33 28.30
C ASP A 91 -8.22 8.40 29.43
N GLN A 92 -7.86 7.15 29.14
CA GLN A 92 -7.42 6.22 30.19
C GLN A 92 -5.89 6.15 30.41
N LYS A 93 -5.08 6.88 29.62
CA LYS A 93 -3.60 6.84 29.76
C LYS A 93 -2.97 8.04 30.49
N SER A 94 -3.78 8.88 31.15
CA SER A 94 -3.33 10.10 31.84
C SER A 94 -3.22 9.97 33.37
N ARG A 95 -3.28 8.76 33.93
CA ARG A 95 -3.05 8.55 35.37
C ARG A 95 -2.04 7.43 35.65
N GLY A 96 -0.83 7.84 36.01
CA GLY A 96 0.17 7.03 36.72
C GLY A 96 1.33 6.54 35.85
N HIS A 97 2.46 7.26 35.84
CA HIS A 97 3.67 6.87 36.56
C HIS A 97 4.87 7.74 36.18
N THR A 98 5.64 8.03 37.23
CA THR A 98 6.68 9.03 37.42
C THR A 98 7.95 8.78 36.60
N GLU A 99 8.68 9.87 36.42
CA GLU A 99 9.97 10.04 35.75
C GLU A 99 11.03 8.97 36.07
N ALA A 100 11.60 8.39 35.01
CA ALA A 100 13.02 8.02 34.95
C ALA A 100 13.47 8.08 33.47
N GLN A 101 14.23 9.12 33.15
CA GLN A 101 14.91 9.31 31.87
C GLN A 101 15.99 8.23 31.69
N THR A 102 16.21 7.75 30.45
CA THR A 102 17.54 7.62 29.79
C THR A 102 17.40 6.95 28.41
N GLN A 103 17.79 7.69 27.35
CA GLN A 103 18.23 7.24 26.02
C GLN A 103 17.27 6.43 25.11
N LYS A 104 16.54 7.13 24.21
CA LYS A 104 16.46 6.78 22.75
C LYS A 104 15.72 7.86 21.96
N GLN A 105 16.42 8.95 21.66
CA GLN A 105 16.04 9.81 20.53
C GLN A 105 16.33 9.03 19.24
N SER A 106 15.29 8.63 18.48
CA SER A 106 15.27 8.44 17.01
C SER A 106 14.25 7.41 16.51
N ARG A 107 12.97 7.49 16.89
CA ARG A 107 11.86 6.87 16.14
C ARG A 107 10.63 7.74 16.30
N GLN A 108 10.53 8.81 15.51
CA GLN A 108 9.29 9.55 15.40
C GLN A 108 8.32 8.71 14.56
N SER A 109 7.58 7.82 15.22
CA SER A 109 6.39 7.20 14.65
C SER A 109 5.37 8.32 14.41
N LEU A 110 5.15 8.70 13.16
CA LEU A 110 4.10 9.66 12.83
C LEU A 110 2.77 8.90 12.89
N LYS A 111 2.05 9.09 14.00
CA LYS A 111 0.68 8.59 14.13
C LYS A 111 -0.22 9.47 13.28
N GLN A 112 -0.71 8.94 12.17
CA GLN A 112 -1.69 9.61 11.32
C GLN A 112 -3.02 8.90 11.50
N GLN A 113 -3.88 9.44 12.35
CA GLN A 113 -5.18 8.83 12.62
C GLN A 113 -6.06 8.89 11.38
N ASN A 114 -6.57 7.76 10.91
CA ASN A 114 -7.52 7.72 9.80
C ASN A 114 -8.66 6.70 10.04
N PRO A 115 -9.89 7.15 10.33
CA PRO A 115 -11.05 6.26 10.53
C PRO A 115 -11.45 5.44 9.31
N PHE A 116 -10.98 5.80 8.11
CA PHE A 116 -11.42 5.17 6.87
C PHE A 116 -10.53 3.99 6.43
N VAL A 117 -9.41 3.77 7.11
CA VAL A 117 -8.44 2.73 6.77
C VAL A 117 -8.49 1.60 7.79
N SER A 118 -8.69 0.38 7.29
CA SER A 118 -8.71 -0.84 8.07
C SER A 118 -7.74 -1.82 7.41
N ASN A 119 -6.87 -2.43 8.20
CA ASN A 119 -6.13 -3.59 7.75
C ASN A 119 -6.91 -4.86 8.10
N VAL A 120 -7.46 -5.52 7.08
CA VAL A 120 -8.20 -6.76 7.23
C VAL A 120 -7.40 -7.92 6.66
N ASP A 121 -6.93 -7.80 5.41
CA ASP A 121 -6.04 -8.76 4.74
C ASP A 121 -5.31 -8.02 3.60
N TRP A 122 -4.26 -7.28 3.94
CA TRP A 122 -3.52 -6.46 2.98
C TRP A 122 -2.45 -7.27 2.25
N GLU A 123 -2.50 -7.32 0.92
CA GLU A 123 -1.70 -8.26 0.13
C GLU A 123 -0.64 -7.59 -0.74
N ALA A 124 -0.99 -6.44 -1.33
CA ALA A 124 -0.21 -5.84 -2.38
C ALA A 124 -0.09 -4.33 -2.23
N CYS A 125 1.04 -3.80 -2.70
CA CYS A 125 1.22 -2.37 -2.85
C CYS A 125 1.91 -2.03 -4.17
N SER A 126 1.62 -0.84 -4.70
CA SER A 126 2.23 -0.31 -5.92
C SER A 126 2.42 1.20 -5.79
N SER A 127 3.36 1.76 -6.53
CA SER A 127 3.63 3.20 -6.54
C SER A 127 3.62 3.74 -7.96
N VAL A 128 2.98 4.90 -8.15
CA VAL A 128 2.83 5.53 -9.46
C VAL A 128 3.24 7.00 -9.36
N HIS A 129 4.13 7.43 -10.26
CA HIS A 129 4.49 8.83 -10.40
C HIS A 129 3.47 9.52 -11.31
N LYS A 130 2.95 10.67 -10.88
CA LYS A 130 1.95 11.46 -11.61
C LYS A 130 0.71 10.64 -11.95
N ASP A 131 -0.01 10.23 -10.92
CA ASP A 131 -1.28 9.52 -11.07
C ASP A 131 -2.30 10.36 -11.87
N LEU A 132 -3.27 9.66 -12.48
CA LEU A 132 -4.26 10.19 -13.43
C LEU A 132 -5.15 11.31 -12.86
N TYR A 133 -5.10 11.58 -11.55
CA TYR A 133 -6.06 12.43 -10.86
C TYR A 133 -5.55 13.82 -10.46
N ASP A 134 -4.24 14.06 -10.47
CA ASP A 134 -3.67 15.31 -9.93
C ASP A 134 -2.15 15.48 -10.14
N GLY A 135 -1.50 14.54 -10.84
CA GLY A 135 -0.04 14.57 -11.02
C GLY A 135 0.74 14.29 -9.74
N GLN A 136 0.12 13.76 -8.69
CA GLN A 136 0.81 13.40 -7.45
C GLN A 136 1.54 12.06 -7.56
N SER A 137 2.58 11.88 -6.76
CA SER A 137 3.19 10.57 -6.53
C SER A 137 2.35 9.84 -5.49
N VAL A 138 1.84 8.66 -5.83
CA VAL A 138 0.90 7.93 -4.96
C VAL A 138 1.37 6.50 -4.71
N VAL A 139 0.97 5.98 -3.56
CA VAL A 139 1.09 4.59 -3.16
C VAL A 139 -0.31 3.99 -3.07
N TYR A 140 -0.53 2.92 -3.82
CA TYR A 140 -1.72 2.07 -3.75
C TYR A 140 -1.46 0.93 -2.76
N VAL A 141 -2.42 0.63 -1.90
CA VAL A 141 -2.39 -0.52 -0.99
C VAL A 141 -3.69 -1.29 -1.11
N ALA A 142 -3.59 -2.59 -1.37
CA ALA A 142 -4.70 -3.47 -1.67
C ALA A 142 -5.07 -4.33 -0.46
N ASP A 143 -6.24 -4.06 0.11
CA ASP A 143 -6.94 -4.92 1.07
C ASP A 143 -7.78 -5.93 0.27
N THR A 144 -7.08 -6.89 -0.33
CA THR A 144 -7.63 -7.83 -1.30
C THR A 144 -7.49 -9.29 -0.89
N GLY A 145 -6.84 -9.57 0.23
CA GLY A 145 -6.66 -10.94 0.71
C GLY A 145 -8.02 -11.58 0.95
N ASN A 146 -8.24 -12.74 0.36
CA ASN A 146 -9.53 -13.40 0.44
C ASN A 146 -9.34 -14.91 0.35
N ASN A 147 -8.34 -15.41 1.07
CA ASN A 147 -7.92 -16.81 1.03
C ASN A 147 -9.07 -17.79 1.34
N PHE A 148 -10.09 -17.34 2.08
CA PHE A 148 -11.27 -18.12 2.44
C PHE A 148 -12.58 -17.69 1.76
N GLN A 149 -12.55 -16.70 0.84
CA GLN A 149 -13.74 -16.14 0.18
C GLN A 149 -14.82 -15.58 1.11
N TRP A 150 -14.49 -15.29 2.37
CA TRP A 150 -15.45 -14.77 3.35
C TRP A 150 -15.76 -13.28 3.16
N ARG A 151 -14.96 -12.57 2.35
CA ARG A 151 -15.17 -11.14 2.07
C ARG A 151 -15.61 -10.95 0.62
N GLN A 152 -16.67 -10.16 0.45
CA GLN A 152 -17.22 -9.81 -0.87
C GLN A 152 -16.79 -8.43 -1.34
N ASP A 153 -16.43 -7.56 -0.39
CA ASP A 153 -15.95 -6.21 -0.62
C ASP A 153 -14.44 -6.13 -0.37
N LEU A 154 -13.70 -5.88 -1.44
CA LEU A 154 -12.28 -5.58 -1.42
C LEU A 154 -12.06 -4.08 -1.49
N LYS A 155 -10.94 -3.60 -0.96
CA LYS A 155 -10.62 -2.17 -0.95
C LYS A 155 -9.23 -1.93 -1.52
N VAL A 156 -9.10 -0.83 -2.26
CA VAL A 156 -7.79 -0.29 -2.63
C VAL A 156 -7.67 1.11 -2.05
N TYR A 157 -6.73 1.30 -1.15
CA TYR A 157 -6.39 2.58 -0.54
C TYR A 157 -5.36 3.30 -1.38
N VAL A 158 -5.52 4.63 -1.50
CA VAL A 158 -4.56 5.48 -2.22
C VAL A 158 -4.03 6.53 -1.27
N PHE A 159 -2.71 6.59 -1.17
CA PHE A 159 -1.98 7.53 -0.35
C PHE A 159 -1.10 8.42 -1.22
N GLN A 160 -1.13 9.72 -0.99
CA GLN A 160 -0.15 10.66 -1.53
C GLN A 160 1.16 10.48 -0.78
N GLU A 161 2.24 10.23 -1.52
CA GLU A 161 3.59 10.35 -0.98
C GLU A 161 4.02 11.81 -1.03
N SER A 162 4.30 12.41 0.12
CA SER A 162 4.74 13.82 0.21
C SER A 162 5.84 14.02 1.24
N VAL A 163 6.55 15.14 1.18
CA VAL A 163 7.49 15.55 2.23
C VAL A 163 6.87 16.66 3.07
N LYS A 164 6.98 16.59 4.41
CA LYS A 164 6.58 17.71 5.26
C LYS A 164 7.62 18.83 5.14
N ALA A 165 7.18 20.01 4.70
CA ALA A 165 7.92 21.24 4.92
C ALA A 165 7.64 21.69 6.36
N GLN A 166 8.61 21.58 7.27
CA GLN A 166 8.51 22.08 8.64
C GLN A 166 9.44 23.27 8.77
N GLY A 167 8.97 24.45 8.33
CA GLY A 167 9.78 25.68 8.34
C GLY A 167 11.03 25.57 7.45
N ALA A 168 12.15 26.14 7.89
CA ALA A 168 13.43 26.17 7.16
C ALA A 168 14.14 24.80 7.05
N ILE A 169 13.63 23.75 7.69
CA ILE A 169 14.17 22.38 7.62
C ILE A 169 13.19 21.52 6.82
N LYS A 170 13.58 21.12 5.60
CA LYS A 170 12.87 20.10 4.83
C LYS A 170 13.08 18.75 5.51
N SER A 171 12.02 18.18 6.10
CA SER A 171 12.06 16.76 6.45
C SER A 171 12.24 15.97 5.16
N THR A 172 13.33 15.20 5.07
CA THR A 172 13.64 14.35 3.90
C THR A 172 12.87 13.03 3.89
N SER A 173 11.96 12.89 4.84
CA SER A 173 11.27 11.64 5.10
C SER A 173 9.87 11.70 4.50
N PRO A 174 9.54 10.78 3.57
CA PRO A 174 8.24 10.79 2.94
C PRO A 174 7.15 10.39 3.95
N LEU A 175 6.00 11.03 3.77
CA LEU A 175 4.75 10.81 4.49
C LEU A 175 3.72 10.23 3.53
N LEU A 176 2.74 9.52 4.08
CA LEU A 176 1.63 8.96 3.31
C LEU A 176 0.31 9.57 3.78
N ASN A 177 -0.21 10.50 2.99
CA ASN A 177 -1.52 11.10 3.27
C ASN A 177 -2.60 10.33 2.54
N TYR A 178 -3.61 9.86 3.27
CA TYR A 178 -4.77 9.23 2.64
C TYR A 178 -5.47 10.19 1.69
N LEU A 179 -5.70 9.74 0.47
CA LEU A 179 -6.44 10.48 -0.55
C LEU A 179 -7.84 9.90 -0.74
N LYS A 180 -7.92 8.60 -1.04
CA LYS A 180 -9.17 7.96 -1.45
C LYS A 180 -9.13 6.45 -1.23
N ARG A 181 -10.31 5.84 -1.33
CA ARG A 181 -10.51 4.39 -1.32
C ARG A 181 -11.41 3.99 -2.49
N TYR A 182 -10.96 3.00 -3.25
CA TYR A 182 -11.81 2.27 -4.17
C TYR A 182 -12.40 1.06 -3.48
N SER A 183 -13.69 0.81 -3.67
CA SER A 183 -14.35 -0.41 -3.25
C SER A 183 -14.63 -1.26 -4.47
N ILE A 184 -14.20 -2.52 -4.43
CA ILE A 184 -14.38 -3.51 -5.51
C ILE A 184 -15.18 -4.65 -4.92
N ARG A 185 -16.26 -5.06 -5.59
CA ARG A 185 -17.10 -6.16 -5.16
C ARG A 185 -17.05 -7.31 -6.15
N PHE A 186 -16.96 -8.54 -5.67
CA PHE A 186 -17.06 -9.71 -6.54
C PHE A 186 -18.44 -9.76 -7.22
N PRO A 187 -18.51 -10.13 -8.51
CA PRO A 187 -19.79 -10.31 -9.18
C PRO A 187 -20.50 -11.53 -8.58
N HIS A 188 -21.50 -11.27 -7.72
CA HIS A 188 -22.49 -12.21 -7.19
C HIS A 188 -21.95 -13.27 -6.21
N SER A 189 -21.90 -12.95 -4.91
CA SER A 189 -22.19 -13.98 -3.91
C SER A 189 -23.67 -14.32 -4.00
N LYS A 190 -24.01 -15.62 -4.00
CA LYS A 190 -25.38 -16.18 -4.08
C LYS A 190 -26.43 -15.20 -3.54
N SER A 191 -27.42 -14.85 -4.37
CA SER A 191 -28.64 -14.19 -3.92
C SER A 191 -29.15 -14.92 -2.69
N GLU A 192 -29.25 -14.22 -1.55
CA GLU A 192 -30.16 -14.67 -0.50
C GLU A 192 -31.52 -14.85 -1.18
N LYS A 193 -32.03 -16.07 -1.11
CA LYS A 193 -33.39 -16.36 -1.52
C LYS A 193 -34.25 -15.52 -0.57
N VAL A 194 -34.76 -14.38 -1.04
CA VAL A 194 -35.80 -13.65 -0.32
C VAL A 194 -36.97 -14.61 -0.26
N GLU A 195 -37.12 -15.30 0.86
CA GLU A 195 -38.32 -16.03 1.18
C GLU A 195 -39.40 -14.96 1.33
N LEU A 196 -40.13 -14.74 0.23
CA LEU A 196 -41.38 -13.99 0.27
C LEU A 196 -42.24 -14.69 1.30
N ALA A 197 -42.46 -14.03 2.44
CA ALA A 197 -43.43 -14.48 3.42
C ALA A 197 -44.74 -14.80 2.68
N PRO A 198 -45.41 -15.91 2.98
CA PRO A 198 -46.71 -16.18 2.39
C PRO A 198 -47.62 -15.01 2.74
N GLY A 199 -48.06 -14.29 1.71
CA GLY A 199 -49.00 -13.19 1.87
C GLY A 199 -50.24 -13.68 2.62
N PRO A 200 -50.87 -12.84 3.45
CA PRO A 200 -52.01 -13.26 4.24
C PRO A 200 -53.11 -13.75 3.29
N HIS A 201 -53.46 -15.02 3.43
CA HIS A 201 -54.73 -15.52 2.94
C HIS A 201 -55.84 -14.90 3.79
N SER A 202 -56.68 -14.11 3.13
CA SER A 202 -58.12 -13.81 3.38
C SER A 202 -58.41 -12.33 3.18
#